data_AF-A0A379RX92-F1
#
_entry.id   AF-A0A379RX92-F1
#
_cell.length_a   1.000
_cell.length_b   1.000
_cell.length_c   1.000
_cell.angle_alpha   90.00
_cell.angle_beta   90.00
_cell.angle_gamma   90.00
#
_symmetry.space_group_name_H-M   'P 1'
#
loop_
_entity.id
_entity.type
_entity.pdbx_description
1 polymer ?
#
loop_
_entity_poly.entity_id
_entity_poly.type
_entity_poly.pdbx_seq_one_letter_code
_entity_poly.pdbx_strand_id
1 'polypeptide(L)'
;MRGDFYKQLTNDLETARAEGLFKEERIITSAQQADITVADGSHVINFCANNYLGLANHPELINAAKAGMDSHGFGMASVRFICGTQDSHKALEQKLASFLGMEDAILYSSCFDANGGLFETLLGAEDAIISDALNHASIIDGVRLCKAKRYRYANNDMAELEARLKEAREAGARHVLIATDGVFSMDGVIANLKGVCDLADKYDALVMVDDSHAVGFCR
;
A
#
# COMPACT_ATOMS: atom_id res chain seq x y z
N MET A 1 0.15 38.08 2.50
CA MET A 1 -0.61 36.82 2.70
C MET A 1 -0.58 35.92 1.47
N ARG A 2 -1.35 36.16 0.39
CA ARG A 2 -1.30 35.28 -0.82
C ARG A 2 0.05 35.31 -1.55
N GLY A 3 0.63 36.50 -1.74
CA GLY A 3 1.94 36.65 -2.37
C GLY A 3 3.07 35.99 -1.57
N ASP A 4 3.04 36.14 -0.24
CA ASP A 4 4.04 35.54 0.65
C ASP A 4 3.96 34.01 0.64
N PHE A 5 2.77 33.43 0.57
CA PHE A 5 2.58 31.98 0.42
C PHE A 5 3.24 31.44 -0.87
N TYR A 6 3.00 32.08 -2.03
CA TYR A 6 3.64 31.64 -3.26
C TYR A 6 5.16 31.87 -3.24
N LYS A 7 5.61 32.97 -2.62
CA LYS A 7 7.05 33.23 -2.45
C LYS A 7 7.72 32.16 -1.60
N GLN A 8 7.05 31.69 -0.54
CA GLN A 8 7.53 30.57 0.27
C GLN A 8 7.66 29.30 -0.57
N LEU A 9 6.62 28.92 -1.33
CA LEU A 9 6.67 27.72 -2.18
C LEU A 9 7.80 27.78 -3.22
N THR A 10 8.03 28.94 -3.83
CA THR A 10 9.16 29.11 -4.77
C THR A 10 10.50 28.92 -4.07
N ASN A 11 10.68 29.52 -2.89
CA ASN A 11 11.92 29.36 -2.12
C ASN A 11 12.15 27.90 -1.71
N ASP A 12 11.09 27.18 -1.33
CA ASP A 12 11.17 25.76 -0.98
C ASP A 12 11.59 24.91 -2.20
N LEU A 13 11.07 25.23 -3.39
CA LEU A 13 11.49 24.57 -4.65
C LEU A 13 12.95 24.85 -5.00
N GLU A 14 13.41 26.09 -4.84
CA GLU A 14 14.81 26.47 -5.06
C GLU A 14 15.74 25.75 -4.08
N THR A 15 15.34 25.66 -2.81
CA THR A 15 16.06 24.92 -1.78
C THR A 15 16.15 23.44 -2.12
N ALA A 16 15.03 22.81 -2.50
CA ALA A 16 15.02 21.41 -2.92
C ALA A 16 15.93 21.15 -4.14
N ARG A 17 16.02 22.09 -5.09
CA ARG A 17 16.95 21.99 -6.22
C ARG A 17 18.40 22.13 -5.77
N ALA A 18 18.70 23.11 -4.90
CA ALA A 18 20.05 23.35 -4.38
C ALA A 18 20.58 22.16 -3.56
N GLU A 19 19.70 21.46 -2.86
CA GLU A 19 20.04 20.29 -2.03
C GLU A 19 19.97 18.95 -2.80
N GLY A 20 19.61 18.96 -4.09
CA GLY A 20 19.49 17.74 -4.89
C GLY A 20 18.29 16.85 -4.54
N LEU A 21 17.28 17.41 -3.87
CA LEU A 21 16.04 16.73 -3.48
C LEU A 21 14.91 16.94 -4.50
N PHE A 22 15.08 17.85 -5.46
CA PHE A 22 14.12 18.07 -6.54
C PHE A 22 14.07 16.86 -7.48
N LYS A 23 12.89 16.31 -7.70
CA LYS A 23 12.67 15.15 -8.56
C LYS A 23 12.23 15.63 -9.95
N GLU A 24 13.03 15.32 -10.96
CA GLU A 24 12.67 15.54 -12.37
C GLU A 24 12.00 14.28 -12.94
N GLU A 25 10.91 14.45 -13.68
CA GLU A 25 10.21 13.35 -14.33
C GLU A 25 10.84 13.04 -15.70
N ARG A 26 11.10 11.74 -15.96
CA ARG A 26 11.60 11.27 -17.26
C ARG A 26 10.44 10.70 -18.08
N ILE A 27 10.22 11.26 -19.26
CA ILE A 27 9.12 10.88 -20.14
C ILE A 27 9.47 9.58 -20.88
N ILE A 28 8.64 8.56 -20.67
CA ILE A 28 8.65 7.28 -21.40
C ILE A 28 7.60 7.37 -22.51
N THR A 29 7.96 6.97 -23.73
CA THR A 29 7.12 7.06 -24.93
C THR A 29 6.67 5.69 -25.46
N SER A 30 7.21 4.59 -24.93
CA SER A 30 6.77 3.22 -25.19
C SER A 30 5.80 2.71 -24.13
N ALA A 31 5.24 1.51 -24.34
CA ALA A 31 4.62 0.75 -23.26
C ALA A 31 5.65 0.36 -22.19
N GLN A 32 5.19 0.01 -20.99
CA GLN A 32 6.04 -0.44 -19.89
C GLN A 32 6.56 -1.87 -20.14
N GLN A 33 7.88 -2.03 -20.17
CA GLN A 33 8.57 -3.31 -20.43
C GLN A 33 10.05 -3.20 -20.01
N ALA A 34 10.86 -4.24 -20.26
CA ALA A 34 12.28 -4.21 -19.93
C ALA A 34 13.07 -3.22 -20.79
N ASP A 35 12.85 -3.21 -22.11
CA ASP A 35 13.48 -2.28 -23.06
C ASP A 35 12.49 -1.17 -23.43
N ILE A 36 12.66 0.02 -22.84
CA ILE A 36 11.74 1.16 -22.99
C ILE A 36 12.33 2.25 -23.89
N THR A 37 11.45 3.01 -24.52
CA THR A 37 11.82 4.21 -25.30
C THR A 37 11.54 5.48 -24.49
N VAL A 38 12.47 6.42 -24.48
CA VAL A 38 12.32 7.74 -23.82
C VAL A 38 12.10 8.86 -24.85
N ALA A 39 11.85 10.09 -24.37
CA ALA A 39 11.44 11.23 -25.22
C ALA A 39 12.37 11.56 -26.40
N ASP A 40 13.67 11.30 -26.31
CA ASP A 40 14.62 11.51 -27.40
C ASP A 40 14.66 10.36 -28.43
N GLY A 41 13.83 9.33 -28.23
CA GLY A 41 13.76 8.13 -29.06
C GLY A 41 14.79 7.06 -28.73
N SER A 42 15.67 7.28 -27.74
CA SER A 42 16.65 6.28 -27.32
C SER A 42 16.01 5.14 -26.53
N HIS A 43 16.64 3.97 -26.61
CA HIS A 43 16.27 2.76 -25.89
C HIS A 43 17.11 2.59 -24.63
N VAL A 44 16.47 2.26 -23.52
CA VAL A 44 17.13 1.99 -22.23
C VAL A 44 16.51 0.79 -21.53
N ILE A 45 17.31 0.09 -20.73
CA ILE A 45 16.83 -1.04 -19.92
C ILE A 45 16.28 -0.51 -18.60
N ASN A 46 15.02 -0.81 -18.30
CA ASN A 46 14.32 -0.37 -17.09
C ASN A 46 14.52 -1.34 -15.93
N PHE A 47 15.26 -0.90 -14.91
CA PHE A 47 15.50 -1.64 -13.66
C PHE A 47 14.80 -1.02 -12.44
N CYS A 48 13.88 -0.07 -12.63
CA CYS A 48 13.21 0.62 -11.52
C CYS A 48 11.69 0.67 -11.69
N ALA A 49 11.10 -0.36 -12.31
CA ALA A 49 9.66 -0.56 -12.36
C ALA A 49 9.21 -1.67 -11.41
N ASN A 50 8.00 -1.53 -10.88
CA ASN A 50 7.32 -2.58 -10.09
C ASN A 50 6.67 -3.66 -10.99
N ASN A 51 7.19 -3.85 -12.21
CA ASN A 51 6.65 -4.78 -13.20
C ASN A 51 7.27 -6.19 -13.04
N TYR A 52 7.20 -6.75 -11.83
CA TYR A 52 7.94 -7.95 -11.41
C TYR A 52 7.76 -9.16 -12.34
N LEU A 53 6.53 -9.36 -12.83
CA LEU A 53 6.16 -10.49 -13.68
C LEU A 53 6.12 -10.14 -15.17
N GLY A 54 6.49 -8.91 -15.55
CA GLY A 54 6.46 -8.46 -16.95
C GLY A 54 5.04 -8.29 -17.53
N LEU A 55 4.02 -8.16 -16.68
CA LEU A 55 2.61 -8.18 -17.10
C LEU A 55 2.06 -6.83 -17.56
N ALA A 56 2.73 -5.71 -17.27
CA ALA A 56 2.22 -4.36 -17.57
C ALA A 56 1.86 -4.12 -19.06
N ASN A 57 2.46 -4.86 -19.99
CA ASN A 57 2.17 -4.81 -21.44
C ASN A 57 1.81 -6.20 -22.00
N HIS A 58 1.27 -7.11 -21.18
CA HIS A 58 0.98 -8.47 -21.62
C HIS A 58 -0.25 -8.49 -22.57
N PRO A 59 -0.17 -9.15 -23.74
CA PRO A 59 -1.23 -9.11 -24.75
C PRO A 59 -2.57 -9.66 -24.25
N GLU A 60 -2.56 -10.66 -23.38
CA GLU A 60 -3.81 -11.19 -22.80
C GLU A 60 -4.51 -10.17 -21.90
N LEU A 61 -3.75 -9.38 -21.11
CA LEU A 61 -4.33 -8.34 -20.25
C LEU A 61 -4.88 -7.18 -21.09
N ILE A 62 -4.19 -6.81 -22.17
CA ILE A 62 -4.68 -5.81 -23.12
C ILE A 62 -6.00 -6.27 -23.75
N ASN A 63 -6.08 -7.54 -24.17
CA ASN A 63 -7.30 -8.08 -24.76
C ASN A 63 -8.44 -8.20 -23.74
N ALA A 64 -8.14 -8.59 -22.50
CA ALA A 64 -9.12 -8.62 -21.41
C ALA A 64 -9.67 -7.21 -21.11
N ALA A 65 -8.81 -6.19 -21.09
CA ALA A 65 -9.23 -4.80 -20.89
C ALA A 65 -10.17 -4.31 -22.00
N LYS A 66 -9.84 -4.60 -23.27
CA LYS A 66 -10.71 -4.27 -24.42
C LYS A 66 -12.09 -4.92 -24.30
N ALA A 67 -12.12 -6.24 -24.08
CA ALA A 67 -13.37 -6.98 -23.94
C ALA A 67 -14.20 -6.50 -22.73
N GLY A 68 -13.53 -6.14 -21.63
CA GLY A 68 -14.15 -5.52 -20.46
C GLY A 68 -14.84 -4.21 -20.81
N MET A 69 -14.16 -3.29 -21.50
CA MET A 69 -14.76 -2.02 -21.92
C MET A 69 -15.93 -2.22 -22.90
N ASP A 70 -15.81 -3.14 -23.85
CA ASP A 70 -16.87 -3.41 -24.83
C ASP A 70 -18.17 -3.92 -24.18
N SER A 71 -18.05 -4.69 -23.09
CA SER A 71 -19.19 -5.33 -22.42
C SER A 71 -19.70 -4.55 -21.19
N HIS A 72 -18.83 -3.82 -20.50
CA HIS A 72 -19.13 -3.17 -19.21
C HIS A 72 -19.00 -1.65 -19.24
N GLY A 73 -18.58 -1.08 -20.38
CA GLY A 73 -18.39 0.36 -20.56
C GLY A 73 -17.05 0.87 -20.02
N PHE A 74 -16.81 2.18 -20.19
CA PHE A 74 -15.53 2.80 -19.81
C PHE A 74 -15.41 3.08 -18.31
N GLY A 75 -16.50 3.46 -17.64
CA GLY A 75 -16.46 3.81 -16.23
C GLY A 75 -17.82 3.78 -15.56
N MET A 76 -17.81 3.62 -14.24
CA MET A 76 -19.03 3.46 -13.45
C MET A 76 -19.70 4.77 -13.06
N ALA A 77 -18.96 5.88 -13.02
CA ALA A 77 -19.44 7.20 -12.60
C ALA A 77 -20.21 7.20 -11.26
N SER A 78 -19.92 6.26 -10.36
CA SER A 78 -20.66 6.03 -9.12
C SER A 78 -19.83 5.22 -8.13
N VAL A 79 -20.15 5.37 -6.84
CA VAL A 79 -19.61 4.53 -5.77
C VAL A 79 -20.33 3.18 -5.71
N ARG A 80 -19.67 2.19 -5.08
CA ARG A 80 -20.11 0.79 -5.05
C ARG A 80 -21.57 0.60 -4.61
N PHE A 81 -21.99 1.27 -3.53
CA PHE A 81 -23.31 1.02 -2.92
C PHE A 81 -24.50 1.67 -3.67
N ILE A 82 -24.26 2.61 -4.58
CA ILE A 82 -25.34 3.30 -5.32
C ILE A 82 -25.61 2.57 -6.63
N CYS A 83 -24.70 2.70 -7.59
CA CYS A 83 -24.78 2.03 -8.89
C CYS A 83 -23.41 1.73 -9.49
N GLY A 84 -22.35 1.70 -8.67
CA GLY A 84 -20.99 1.43 -9.10
C GLY A 84 -20.57 -0.04 -9.05
N THR A 85 -21.47 -0.97 -8.70
CA THR A 85 -21.14 -2.40 -8.63
C THR A 85 -21.69 -3.16 -9.83
N GLN A 86 -20.79 -3.71 -10.64
CA GLN A 86 -21.12 -4.71 -11.67
C GLN A 86 -20.81 -6.13 -11.16
N ASP A 87 -21.32 -7.13 -11.86
CA ASP A 87 -20.98 -8.55 -11.69
C ASP A 87 -19.47 -8.80 -11.72
N SER A 88 -18.75 -8.17 -12.65
CA SER A 88 -17.29 -8.25 -12.77
C SER A 88 -16.55 -7.84 -11.50
N HIS A 89 -17.06 -6.87 -10.72
CA HIS A 89 -16.46 -6.48 -9.45
C HIS A 89 -16.58 -7.59 -8.41
N LYS A 90 -17.77 -8.18 -8.27
CA LYS A 90 -17.99 -9.28 -7.31
C LYS A 90 -17.23 -10.54 -7.71
N ALA A 91 -17.13 -10.82 -9.01
CA ALA A 91 -16.32 -11.93 -9.51
C ALA A 91 -14.83 -11.73 -9.17
N LEU A 92 -14.29 -10.52 -9.34
CA LEU A 92 -12.90 -10.21 -8.98
C LEU A 92 -12.66 -10.36 -7.48
N GLU A 93 -13.55 -9.83 -6.63
CA GLU A 93 -13.45 -9.97 -5.16
C GLU A 93 -13.41 -11.44 -4.74
N GLN A 94 -14.31 -12.28 -5.27
CA GLN A 94 -14.34 -13.71 -4.97
C GLN A 94 -13.07 -14.43 -5.43
N LYS A 95 -12.52 -14.07 -6.59
CA LYS A 95 -11.27 -14.65 -7.10
C LYS A 95 -10.08 -14.24 -6.26
N LEU A 96 -10.01 -12.99 -5.80
CA LEU A 96 -8.97 -12.51 -4.90
C LEU A 96 -9.03 -13.21 -3.55
N ALA A 97 -10.21 -13.31 -2.93
CA ALA A 97 -10.40 -14.03 -1.68
C ALA A 97 -9.92 -15.48 -1.78
N SER A 98 -10.35 -16.19 -2.84
CA SER A 98 -9.91 -17.56 -3.10
C SER A 98 -8.41 -17.69 -3.39
N PHE A 99 -7.80 -16.71 -4.06
CA PHE A 99 -6.36 -16.71 -4.35
C PHE A 99 -5.52 -16.53 -3.09
N LEU A 100 -5.96 -15.65 -2.19
CA LEU A 100 -5.27 -15.32 -0.95
C LEU A 100 -5.61 -16.26 0.23
N GLY A 101 -6.61 -17.13 0.07
CA GLY A 101 -7.10 -17.99 1.15
C GLY A 101 -7.87 -17.24 2.24
N MET A 102 -8.53 -16.14 1.88
CA MET A 102 -9.35 -15.31 2.77
C MET A 102 -10.84 -15.56 2.53
N GLU A 103 -11.69 -15.19 3.49
CA GLU A 103 -13.14 -15.41 3.39
C GLU A 103 -13.82 -14.53 2.33
N ASP A 104 -13.41 -13.25 2.22
CA ASP A 104 -13.92 -12.29 1.23
C ASP A 104 -12.84 -11.25 0.90
N ALA A 105 -13.10 -10.41 -0.11
CA ALA A 105 -12.25 -9.28 -0.48
C ALA A 105 -13.08 -8.04 -0.83
N ILE A 106 -12.50 -6.86 -0.63
CA ILE A 106 -13.09 -5.56 -0.98
C ILE A 106 -12.15 -4.80 -1.91
N LEU A 107 -12.69 -4.30 -3.02
CA LEU A 107 -11.93 -3.49 -3.98
C LEU A 107 -11.86 -2.02 -3.55
N TYR A 108 -10.65 -1.46 -3.63
CA TYR A 108 -10.34 -0.04 -3.58
C TYR A 108 -9.68 0.39 -4.89
N SER A 109 -9.69 1.70 -5.17
CA SER A 109 -9.00 2.28 -6.34
C SER A 109 -7.48 2.16 -6.27
N SER A 110 -6.91 2.11 -5.06
CA SER A 110 -5.50 1.91 -4.82
C SER A 110 -5.27 1.24 -3.45
N CYS A 111 -4.10 0.60 -3.27
CA CYS A 111 -3.71 0.11 -1.94
C CYS A 111 -3.47 1.26 -0.94
N PHE A 112 -3.19 2.47 -1.43
CA PHE A 112 -3.10 3.66 -0.59
C PHE A 112 -4.45 3.96 0.08
N ASP A 113 -5.54 3.94 -0.68
CA ASP A 113 -6.91 4.11 -0.17
C ASP A 113 -7.35 2.93 0.69
N ALA A 114 -6.97 1.69 0.32
CA ALA A 114 -7.29 0.50 1.10
C ALA A 114 -6.74 0.60 2.53
N ASN A 115 -5.46 0.97 2.66
CA ASN A 115 -4.82 1.23 3.95
C ASN A 115 -5.46 2.43 4.68
N GLY A 116 -5.69 3.53 3.95
CA GLY A 116 -6.30 4.75 4.50
C GLY A 116 -7.68 4.50 5.12
N GLY A 117 -8.50 3.68 4.47
CA GLY A 117 -9.86 3.35 4.91
C GLY A 117 -9.96 2.17 5.88
N LEU A 118 -8.83 1.54 6.27
CA LEU A 118 -8.83 0.32 7.08
C LEU A 118 -8.94 0.63 8.58
N PHE A 119 -7.99 1.39 9.12
CA PHE A 119 -7.75 1.43 10.56
C PHE A 119 -8.84 2.18 11.34
N GLU A 120 -9.26 3.36 10.88
CA GLU A 120 -10.32 4.15 11.55
C GLU A 120 -11.67 3.42 11.53
N THR A 121 -11.92 2.61 10.51
CA THR A 121 -13.17 1.83 10.37
C THR A 121 -13.25 0.69 11.39
N LEU A 122 -12.11 0.09 11.75
CA LEU A 122 -12.06 -1.12 12.59
C LEU A 122 -11.69 -0.86 14.05
N LEU A 123 -10.96 0.22 14.34
CA LEU A 123 -10.38 0.49 15.65
C LEU A 123 -10.72 1.89 16.15
N GLY A 124 -10.92 2.03 17.46
CA GLY A 124 -11.28 3.27 18.14
C GLY A 124 -10.28 3.71 19.20
N ALA A 125 -10.69 4.68 20.03
CA ALA A 125 -9.83 5.30 21.04
C ALA A 125 -9.40 4.36 22.20
N GLU A 126 -10.09 3.23 22.36
CA GLU A 126 -9.79 2.21 23.37
C GLU A 126 -8.82 1.13 22.87
N ASP A 127 -8.48 1.16 21.59
CA ASP A 127 -7.67 0.16 20.91
C ASP A 127 -6.24 0.65 20.68
N ALA A 128 -5.32 -0.22 20.24
CA ALA A 128 -3.96 0.16 19.88
C ALA A 128 -3.49 -0.42 18.55
N ILE A 129 -2.60 0.32 17.88
CA ILE A 129 -1.91 -0.10 16.66
C ILE A 129 -0.41 -0.07 16.92
N ILE A 130 0.27 -1.17 16.62
CA ILE A 130 1.71 -1.32 16.74
C ILE A 130 2.28 -1.49 15.33
N SER A 131 3.03 -0.48 14.86
CA SER A 131 3.50 -0.42 13.48
C SER A 131 5.02 -0.54 13.37
N ASP A 132 5.49 -1.25 12.36
CA ASP A 132 6.92 -1.23 12.00
C ASP A 132 7.35 0.18 11.60
N ALA A 133 8.57 0.57 11.97
CA ALA A 133 9.12 1.89 11.68
C ALA A 133 9.34 2.18 10.18
N LEU A 134 9.46 1.16 9.33
CA LEU A 134 9.64 1.29 7.88
C LEU A 134 8.39 0.98 7.06
N ASN A 135 7.23 0.87 7.70
CA ASN A 135 5.96 0.71 6.98
C ASN A 135 5.76 1.78 5.90
N HIS A 136 5.10 1.35 4.82
CA HIS A 136 4.76 2.24 3.73
C HIS A 136 3.91 3.44 4.20
N ALA A 137 4.08 4.58 3.53
CA ALA A 137 3.42 5.83 3.89
C ALA A 137 1.89 5.71 3.98
N SER A 138 1.27 4.85 3.18
CA SER A 138 -0.18 4.61 3.23
C SER A 138 -0.66 4.00 4.55
N ILE A 139 0.11 3.07 5.13
CA ILE A 139 -0.19 2.52 6.46
C ILE A 139 -0.06 3.64 7.50
N ILE A 140 1.03 4.42 7.44
CA ILE A 140 1.26 5.53 8.36
C ILE A 140 0.10 6.52 8.31
N ASP A 141 -0.34 6.92 7.12
CA ASP A 141 -1.43 7.87 6.96
C ASP A 141 -2.78 7.28 7.39
N GLY A 142 -3.07 6.01 7.10
CA GLY A 142 -4.27 5.33 7.63
C GLY A 142 -4.29 5.25 9.16
N VAL A 143 -3.15 4.93 9.77
CA VAL A 143 -3.00 4.91 11.24
C VAL A 143 -3.16 6.32 11.84
N ARG A 144 -2.77 7.38 11.13
CA ARG A 144 -2.96 8.77 11.58
C ARG A 144 -4.42 9.21 11.59
N LEU A 145 -5.27 8.62 10.75
CA LEU A 145 -6.72 8.86 10.76
C LEU A 145 -7.41 8.16 11.94
N CYS A 146 -6.91 7.00 12.35
CA CYS A 146 -7.44 6.22 13.46
C CYS A 146 -7.22 6.89 14.84
N LYS A 147 -8.15 6.66 15.78
CA LYS A 147 -8.06 7.13 17.18
C LYS A 147 -7.27 6.21 18.10
N ALA A 148 -6.93 5.00 17.65
CA ALA A 148 -6.20 4.03 18.43
C ALA A 148 -4.86 4.58 18.93
N LYS A 149 -4.41 4.12 20.10
CA LYS A 149 -3.10 4.47 20.62
C LYS A 149 -2.02 3.87 19.72
N ARG A 150 -1.04 4.67 19.34
CA ARG A 150 -0.01 4.30 18.36
C ARG A 150 1.29 3.95 19.07
N TYR A 151 1.83 2.80 18.70
CA TYR A 151 3.15 2.35 19.12
C TYR A 151 3.98 2.03 17.87
N ARG A 152 5.29 2.20 17.98
CA ARG A 152 6.22 1.91 16.88
C ARG A 152 7.36 1.05 17.40
N TYR A 153 7.80 0.09 16.59
CA TYR A 153 8.97 -0.74 16.86
C TYR A 153 9.97 -0.64 15.70
N ALA A 154 11.26 -0.84 15.96
CA ALA A 154 12.30 -0.83 14.94
C ALA A 154 12.08 -1.93 13.89
N ASN A 155 12.55 -1.67 12.66
CA ASN A 155 12.32 -2.56 11.52
C ASN A 155 12.71 -4.01 11.83
N ASN A 156 11.76 -4.94 11.68
CA ASN A 156 11.95 -6.36 11.92
C ASN A 156 12.46 -6.74 13.34
N ASP A 157 12.35 -5.85 14.33
CA ASP A 157 12.78 -6.09 15.71
C ASP A 157 11.67 -6.73 16.55
N MET A 158 11.75 -8.06 16.72
CA MET A 158 10.76 -8.81 17.51
C MET A 158 10.83 -8.55 19.02
N ALA A 159 12.00 -8.14 19.53
CA ALA A 159 12.13 -7.82 20.95
C ALA A 159 11.45 -6.49 21.26
N GLU A 160 11.63 -5.49 20.39
CA GLU A 160 10.92 -4.21 20.54
C GLU A 160 9.41 -4.37 20.25
N LEU A 161 9.02 -5.16 19.25
CA LEU A 161 7.61 -5.50 19.02
C LEU A 161 6.98 -6.11 20.27
N GLU A 162 7.62 -7.11 20.89
CA GLU A 162 7.13 -7.72 22.14
C GLU A 162 7.04 -6.68 23.28
N ALA A 163 8.00 -5.77 23.39
CA ALA A 163 7.95 -4.70 24.38
C ALA A 163 6.75 -3.77 24.18
N ARG A 164 6.43 -3.39 22.92
CA ARG A 164 5.25 -2.57 22.60
C ARG A 164 3.94 -3.31 22.84
N LEU A 165 3.89 -4.61 22.58
CA LEU A 165 2.72 -5.44 22.88
C LEU A 165 2.42 -5.46 24.39
N LYS A 166 3.44 -5.66 25.22
CA LYS A 166 3.31 -5.55 26.68
C LYS A 166 2.82 -4.17 27.10
N GLU A 167 3.46 -3.12 26.58
CA GLU A 167 3.11 -1.73 26.89
C GLU A 167 1.65 -1.40 26.52
N ALA A 168 1.16 -1.92 25.39
CA ALA A 168 -0.24 -1.75 24.98
C ALA A 168 -1.23 -2.51 25.88
N ARG A 169 -0.92 -3.77 26.24
CA ARG A 169 -1.76 -4.57 27.15
C ARG A 169 -1.80 -4.00 28.55
N GLU A 170 -0.65 -3.61 29.11
CA GLU A 170 -0.55 -3.01 30.44
C GLU A 170 -1.28 -1.65 30.51
N ALA A 171 -1.31 -0.90 29.41
CA ALA A 171 -2.10 0.33 29.29
C ALA A 171 -3.61 0.10 29.14
N GLY A 172 -4.07 -1.16 29.10
CA GLY A 172 -5.48 -1.52 29.03
C GLY A 172 -6.10 -1.40 27.64
N ALA A 173 -5.32 -1.52 26.55
CA ALA A 173 -5.86 -1.52 25.20
C ALA A 173 -6.82 -2.71 25.00
N ARG A 174 -8.03 -2.44 24.49
CA ARG A 174 -9.09 -3.43 24.28
C ARG A 174 -8.74 -4.39 23.14
N HIS A 175 -8.57 -3.87 21.93
CA HIS A 175 -8.05 -4.62 20.79
C HIS A 175 -6.68 -4.06 20.40
N VAL A 176 -5.79 -4.92 19.93
CA VAL A 176 -4.49 -4.49 19.40
C VAL A 176 -4.22 -5.14 18.07
N LEU A 177 -3.71 -4.34 17.15
CA LEU A 177 -3.39 -4.74 15.80
C LEU A 177 -1.91 -4.43 15.51
N ILE A 178 -1.19 -5.43 15.04
CA ILE A 178 0.16 -5.28 14.49
C ILE A 178 0.01 -4.99 13.00
N ALA A 179 0.60 -3.89 12.53
CA ALA A 179 0.60 -3.50 11.12
C ALA A 179 2.02 -3.52 10.57
N THR A 180 2.25 -4.25 9.48
CA THR A 180 3.58 -4.37 8.85
C THR A 180 3.46 -4.46 7.34
N ASP A 181 4.43 -3.93 6.59
CA ASP A 181 4.67 -4.37 5.21
C ASP A 181 5.04 -5.88 5.23
N GLY A 182 4.67 -6.62 4.18
CA GLY A 182 5.15 -7.98 3.94
C GLY A 182 6.58 -7.98 3.37
N VAL A 183 6.85 -7.04 2.47
CA VAL A 183 8.18 -6.74 1.92
C VAL A 183 8.41 -5.24 1.94
N PHE A 184 9.45 -4.78 2.64
CA PHE A 184 9.77 -3.37 2.78
C PHE A 184 10.28 -2.77 1.46
N SER A 185 9.49 -1.88 0.86
CA SER A 185 9.67 -1.38 -0.52
C SER A 185 11.04 -0.78 -0.85
N MET A 186 11.68 -0.11 0.11
CA MET A 186 12.97 0.58 -0.11
C MET A 186 14.19 -0.32 0.10
N ASP A 187 14.04 -1.41 0.88
CA ASP A 187 15.16 -2.27 1.28
C ASP A 187 15.08 -3.69 0.69
N GLY A 188 13.91 -4.11 0.20
CA GLY A 188 13.69 -5.49 -0.29
C GLY A 188 13.75 -6.55 0.80
N VAL A 189 13.59 -6.13 2.07
CA VAL A 189 13.60 -7.02 3.24
C VAL A 189 12.22 -7.64 3.42
N ILE A 190 12.15 -8.95 3.63
CA ILE A 190 10.90 -9.65 3.96
C ILE A 190 10.65 -9.54 5.46
N ALA A 191 9.42 -9.24 5.86
CA ALA A 191 9.04 -9.17 7.26
C ALA A 191 9.14 -10.54 7.95
N ASN A 192 9.53 -10.57 9.23
CA ASN A 192 9.52 -11.79 10.03
C ASN A 192 8.09 -12.17 10.47
N LEU A 193 7.24 -12.55 9.51
CA LEU A 193 5.83 -12.85 9.77
C LEU A 193 5.64 -14.00 10.77
N LYS A 194 6.56 -14.98 10.81
CA LYS A 194 6.52 -16.05 11.82
C LYS A 194 6.63 -15.48 13.24
N GLY A 195 7.61 -14.62 13.48
CA GLY A 195 7.80 -13.97 14.78
C GLY A 195 6.65 -13.03 15.13
N VAL A 196 6.15 -12.28 14.14
CA VAL A 196 4.97 -11.41 14.32
C VAL A 196 3.74 -12.21 14.73
N CYS A 197 3.41 -13.29 14.01
CA CYS A 197 2.25 -14.12 14.33
C CYS A 197 2.39 -14.85 15.67
N ASP A 198 3.57 -15.39 16.01
CA ASP A 198 3.80 -16.02 17.31
C ASP A 198 3.57 -15.03 18.48
N LEU A 199 3.99 -13.77 18.29
CA LEU A 199 3.73 -12.70 19.26
C LEU A 199 2.27 -12.26 19.26
N ALA A 200 1.62 -12.21 18.10
CA ALA A 200 0.20 -11.90 18.00
C ALA A 200 -0.64 -12.92 18.78
N ASP A 201 -0.37 -14.22 18.61
CA ASP A 201 -1.01 -15.30 19.36
C ASP A 201 -0.76 -15.17 20.87
N LYS A 202 0.49 -14.92 21.28
CA LYS A 202 0.88 -14.81 22.69
C LYS A 202 0.20 -13.64 23.41
N TYR A 203 -0.02 -12.54 22.70
CA TYR A 203 -0.58 -11.32 23.27
C TYR A 203 -2.02 -11.07 22.84
N ASP A 204 -2.70 -12.01 22.18
CA ASP A 204 -4.08 -11.86 21.69
C ASP A 204 -4.28 -10.61 20.82
N ALA A 205 -3.38 -10.42 19.85
CA ALA A 205 -3.39 -9.30 18.92
C ALA A 205 -3.74 -9.77 17.50
N LEU A 206 -4.30 -8.86 16.71
CA LEU A 206 -4.56 -9.04 15.27
C LEU A 206 -3.29 -8.75 14.48
N VAL A 207 -3.21 -9.30 13.26
CA VAL A 207 -2.12 -9.04 12.31
C VAL A 207 -2.70 -8.49 11.01
N MET A 208 -2.15 -7.38 10.54
CA MET A 208 -2.40 -6.79 9.23
C MET A 208 -1.08 -6.72 8.47
N VAL A 209 -1.08 -7.22 7.23
CA VAL A 209 0.09 -7.22 6.34
C VAL A 209 -0.27 -6.50 5.04
N ASP A 210 0.55 -5.51 4.65
CA ASP A 210 0.51 -4.95 3.29
C ASP A 210 1.47 -5.73 2.39
N ASP A 211 0.92 -6.54 1.49
CA ASP A 211 1.68 -7.43 0.62
C ASP A 211 1.85 -6.91 -0.81
N SER A 212 1.80 -5.58 -1.01
CA SER A 212 1.90 -4.93 -2.33
C SER A 212 3.17 -5.30 -3.10
N HIS A 213 4.27 -5.57 -2.39
CA HIS A 213 5.57 -5.95 -2.93
C HIS A 213 5.86 -7.45 -2.79
N ALA A 214 4.83 -8.30 -2.69
CA ALA A 214 5.00 -9.76 -2.62
C ALA A 214 3.90 -10.54 -3.36
N VAL A 215 2.65 -10.06 -3.31
CA VAL A 215 1.51 -10.75 -3.91
C VAL A 215 1.76 -11.08 -5.40
N GLY A 216 1.62 -12.36 -5.74
CA GLY A 216 1.79 -12.88 -7.10
C GLY A 216 3.18 -13.44 -7.43
N PHE A 217 4.23 -13.16 -6.63
CA PHE A 217 5.59 -13.65 -6.92
C PHE A 217 6.38 -14.15 -5.71
N CYS A 218 6.08 -13.69 -4.50
CA CYS A 218 6.63 -14.24 -3.26
C CYS A 218 5.79 -15.45 -2.78
N ARG A 219 6.42 -16.41 -2.11
CA ARG A 219 5.81 -17.60 -1.50
C ARG A 219 6.42 -17.89 -0.15
#